data_AF-A0A976D4T7-F1
#
_entry.id   AF-A0A976D4T7-F1
#
_cell.length_a   1.000
_cell.length_b   1.000
_cell.length_c   1.000
_cell.angle_alpha   90.00
_cell.angle_beta   90.00
_cell.angle_gamma   90.00
#
_symmetry.space_group_name_H-M   'P 1'
#
loop_
_entity.id
_entity.type
_entity.pdbx_description
1 polymer ?
#
loop_
_entity_poly.entity_id
_entity_poly.type
_entity_poly.pdbx_seq_one_letter_code
_entity_poly.pdbx_strand_id
1 'polypeptide(L)'
;MRFFLFLLLSTCVWACQDKAIDYSGNTPLPAKTFAAVFPLVQNNWTMADTAWVSLPDSPVLGYPLLKQYFPDTAFQGWRLSTTKFFPVGRIEKEKETYFLLAAKEGKKQGLLVLVCNEKMQFLGAKSLMDNQHKDEYRRMVSINKEPTFLLSQEKKGPREETLFTRTGWVFNNAGFFMVVIKDSNEDPTKTKVINPLDTLPRKQKLSGDFGKKPDQLLSIRDGKDPQHYQFFLSINKAGSSC
;
A
#
# COMPACT_ATOMS: atom_id res chain seq x y z
N MET A 1 -14.96 48.76 49.82
CA MET A 1 -15.28 47.51 49.09
C MET A 1 -15.71 47.76 47.64
N ARG A 2 -14.98 48.57 46.86
CA ARG A 2 -15.33 48.83 45.44
C ARG A 2 -14.13 48.82 44.48
N PHE A 3 -12.92 48.62 45.00
CA PHE A 3 -11.69 48.57 44.22
C PHE A 3 -11.22 47.13 43.91
N PHE A 4 -11.82 46.13 44.55
CA PHE A 4 -11.50 44.70 44.34
C PHE A 4 -12.28 44.06 43.19
N LEU A 5 -13.28 44.75 42.62
CA LEU A 5 -14.13 44.20 41.56
C LEU A 5 -13.55 44.38 40.14
N PHE A 6 -12.54 45.24 39.98
CA PHE A 6 -11.88 45.48 38.69
C PHE A 6 -10.65 44.62 38.43
N LEU A 7 -10.14 43.91 39.43
CA LEU A 7 -8.96 43.03 39.27
C LEU A 7 -9.33 41.60 38.84
N LEU A 8 -10.61 41.21 38.94
CA LEU A 8 -11.07 39.86 38.61
C LEU A 8 -11.52 39.70 37.15
N LEU A 9 -11.55 40.78 36.37
CA LEU A 9 -12.06 40.81 34.99
C LEU A 9 -10.96 41.01 33.93
N SER A 10 -9.68 40.84 34.31
CA SER A 10 -8.55 41.06 33.41
C SER A 10 -7.73 39.80 33.08
N THR A 11 -8.13 38.62 33.57
CA THR A 11 -7.38 37.36 33.38
C THR A 11 -7.88 36.49 32.21
N CYS A 12 -8.88 36.93 31.43
CA CYS A 12 -9.48 36.10 30.38
C CYS A 12 -8.94 36.31 28.95
N VAL A 13 -7.78 36.95 28.75
CA VAL A 13 -7.28 37.25 27.39
C VAL A 13 -5.91 36.66 27.10
N TRP A 14 -5.69 35.40 27.49
CA TRP A 14 -4.67 34.54 26.89
C TRP A 14 -5.37 33.42 26.09
N ALA A 15 -6.20 33.81 25.14
CA ALA A 15 -6.60 32.91 24.07
C ALA A 15 -5.39 32.81 23.12
N CYS A 16 -4.63 31.72 23.24
CA CYS A 16 -3.65 31.35 22.24
C CYS A 16 -4.42 31.18 20.92
N GLN A 17 -4.28 32.14 19.99
CA GLN A 17 -4.81 31.98 18.64
C GLN A 17 -3.95 30.91 17.96
N ASP A 18 -4.40 29.66 17.99
CA ASP A 18 -3.81 28.61 17.18
C ASP A 18 -3.90 29.07 15.72
N LYS A 19 -2.73 29.36 15.14
CA LYS A 19 -2.63 29.73 13.73
C LYS A 19 -3.19 28.57 12.90
N ALA A 20 -4.10 28.87 11.99
CA ALA A 20 -4.64 27.89 11.06
C ALA A 20 -3.50 27.17 10.33
N ILE A 21 -3.60 25.84 10.21
CA ILE A 21 -2.61 25.01 9.55
C ILE A 21 -2.55 25.42 8.07
N ASP A 22 -1.35 25.74 7.60
CA ASP A 22 -1.09 25.99 6.18
C ASP A 22 -0.93 24.66 5.44
N TYR A 23 -1.99 24.26 4.72
CA TYR A 23 -1.97 23.04 3.91
C TYR A 23 -1.24 23.21 2.56
N SER A 24 -0.82 24.42 2.18
CA SER A 24 -0.14 24.68 0.90
C SER A 24 1.34 24.31 0.92
N GLY A 25 2.00 24.42 2.08
CA GLY A 25 3.41 24.13 2.28
C GLY A 25 4.36 25.31 2.06
N ASN A 26 3.83 26.54 2.05
CA ASN A 26 4.64 27.77 2.02
C ASN A 26 5.38 28.00 3.33
N THR A 27 4.92 27.39 4.41
CA THR A 27 5.58 27.40 5.72
C THR A 27 6.03 25.99 6.11
N PRO A 28 7.22 25.84 6.74
CA PRO A 28 7.61 24.58 7.35
C PRO A 28 6.62 24.16 8.43
N LEU A 29 6.04 22.97 8.31
CA LEU A 29 5.11 22.42 9.28
C LEU A 29 5.86 21.41 10.16
N PRO A 30 5.81 21.45 11.50
CA PRO A 30 6.46 20.45 12.34
C PRO A 30 5.91 19.04 12.15
N ALA A 31 6.77 18.02 12.29
CA ALA A 31 6.45 16.61 12.04
C ALA A 31 5.18 16.12 12.77
N LYS A 32 5.04 16.47 14.05
CA LYS A 32 3.87 16.11 14.86
C LYS A 32 2.59 16.73 14.32
N THR A 33 2.65 18.01 13.93
CA THR A 33 1.50 18.73 13.37
C THR A 33 1.15 18.18 11.98
N PHE A 34 2.15 17.90 11.15
CA PHE A 34 1.97 17.24 9.86
C PHE A 34 1.29 15.87 10.01
N ALA A 35 1.76 15.03 10.93
CA ALA A 35 1.18 13.72 11.15
C ALA A 35 -0.28 13.83 11.64
N ALA A 36 -0.62 14.84 12.45
CA ALA A 36 -1.97 15.09 12.93
C ALA A 36 -2.97 15.49 11.83
N VAL A 37 -2.49 15.92 10.65
CA VAL A 37 -3.35 16.17 9.47
C VAL A 37 -4.01 14.87 8.97
N PHE A 38 -3.41 13.72 9.27
CA PHE A 38 -3.93 12.42 8.89
C PHE A 38 -4.70 11.79 10.06
N PRO A 39 -5.99 11.45 9.87
CA PRO A 39 -6.78 10.84 10.94
C PRO A 39 -6.22 9.46 11.31
N LEU A 40 -6.17 9.14 12.61
CA LEU A 40 -5.66 7.86 13.08
C LEU A 40 -6.63 6.72 12.73
N VAL A 41 -6.13 5.69 12.05
CA VAL A 41 -6.89 4.49 11.69
C VAL A 41 -6.71 3.44 12.78
N GLN A 42 -7.70 3.31 13.68
CA GLN A 42 -7.61 2.42 14.85
C GLN A 42 -8.11 0.99 14.60
N ASN A 43 -8.94 0.79 13.57
CA ASN A 43 -9.60 -0.48 13.25
C ASN A 43 -9.34 -0.89 11.80
N ASN A 44 -9.70 -2.12 11.46
CA ASN A 44 -9.65 -2.58 10.07
C ASN A 44 -10.47 -1.61 9.20
N TRP A 45 -9.84 -1.11 8.14
CA TRP A 45 -10.40 -0.09 7.27
C TRP A 45 -10.50 -0.64 5.86
N THR A 46 -11.66 -0.49 5.25
CA THR A 46 -11.92 -0.99 3.90
C THR A 46 -12.50 0.13 3.06
N MET A 47 -12.02 0.24 1.83
CA MET A 47 -12.45 1.28 0.90
C MET A 47 -12.52 0.74 -0.54
N ALA A 48 -13.57 1.12 -1.27
CA ALA A 48 -13.82 0.72 -2.66
C ALA A 48 -13.44 1.84 -3.64
N ASP A 49 -13.08 1.50 -4.89
CA ASP A 49 -12.61 2.35 -6.01
C ASP A 49 -13.30 3.70 -6.23
N THR A 50 -14.55 3.85 -5.79
CA THR A 50 -15.33 5.08 -5.95
C THR A 50 -15.34 6.00 -4.71
N ALA A 51 -14.84 5.59 -3.54
CA ALA A 51 -15.08 6.29 -2.27
C ALA A 51 -13.92 7.19 -1.76
N TRP A 52 -12.70 7.08 -2.30
CA TRP A 52 -11.48 7.72 -1.76
C TRP A 52 -11.40 9.23 -1.97
N VAL A 53 -12.11 9.76 -2.98
CA VAL A 53 -12.07 11.17 -3.39
C VAL A 53 -13.31 11.94 -2.95
N SER A 54 -14.28 11.26 -2.33
CA SER A 54 -15.51 11.85 -1.80
C SER A 54 -15.46 12.01 -0.28
N LEU A 55 -14.29 12.25 0.32
CA LEU A 55 -14.20 12.72 1.71
C LEU A 55 -14.51 14.23 1.70
N PRO A 56 -15.75 14.66 1.95
CA PRO A 56 -16.20 16.03 1.63
C PRO A 56 -15.46 17.10 2.44
N ASP A 57 -14.88 16.71 3.57
CA ASP A 57 -14.28 17.60 4.57
C ASP A 57 -12.75 17.47 4.69
N SER A 58 -12.09 16.70 3.80
CA SER A 58 -10.64 16.51 3.89
C SER A 58 -9.88 17.66 3.20
N PRO A 59 -8.88 18.29 3.87
CA PRO A 59 -8.13 19.40 3.28
C PRO A 59 -7.30 18.94 2.08
N VAL A 60 -7.14 19.83 1.09
CA VAL A 60 -6.22 19.61 -0.03
C VAL A 60 -4.80 19.92 0.43
N LEU A 61 -3.90 18.94 0.38
CA LEU A 61 -2.48 19.13 0.66
C LEU A 61 -1.75 19.58 -0.60
N GLY A 62 -1.04 20.69 -0.50
CA GLY A 62 -0.11 21.14 -1.53
C GLY A 62 1.09 20.22 -1.63
N TYR A 63 1.57 19.99 -2.85
CA TYR A 63 2.81 19.25 -3.07
C TYR A 63 4.02 19.84 -2.29
N PRO A 64 4.20 21.17 -2.18
CA PRO A 64 5.28 21.74 -1.37
C PRO A 64 5.26 21.27 0.09
N LEU A 65 4.09 21.04 0.68
CA LEU A 65 3.96 20.52 2.04
C LEU A 65 4.42 19.07 2.12
N LEU A 66 3.96 18.23 1.19
CA LEU A 66 4.35 16.81 1.12
C LEU A 66 5.85 16.65 0.88
N LYS A 67 6.46 17.52 0.07
CA LYS A 67 7.90 17.52 -0.23
C LYS A 67 8.79 17.79 0.99
N GLN A 68 8.23 18.36 2.07
CA GLN A 68 8.98 18.52 3.33
C GLN A 68 9.32 17.17 3.98
N TYR A 69 8.55 16.12 3.68
CA TYR A 69 8.65 14.80 4.33
C TYR A 69 8.91 13.65 3.36
N PHE A 70 8.50 13.80 2.11
CA PHE A 70 8.53 12.72 1.12
C PHE A 70 9.31 13.14 -0.12
N PRO A 71 10.21 12.28 -0.65
CA PRO A 71 10.90 12.56 -1.91
C PRO A 71 9.94 12.46 -3.10
N ASP A 72 10.29 13.11 -4.21
CA ASP A 72 9.52 13.07 -5.45
C ASP A 72 9.24 11.62 -5.94
N THR A 73 10.16 10.68 -5.67
CA THR A 73 10.03 9.25 -6.01
C THR A 73 8.88 8.55 -5.29
N ALA A 74 8.43 9.06 -4.15
CA ALA A 74 7.30 8.53 -3.41
C ALA A 74 5.97 8.64 -4.17
N PHE A 75 5.92 9.53 -5.17
CA PHE A 75 4.74 9.85 -5.96
C PHE A 75 4.88 9.41 -7.43
N GLN A 76 5.71 8.39 -7.69
CA GLN A 76 5.91 7.87 -9.04
C GLN A 76 4.58 7.58 -9.74
N GLY A 77 4.42 8.09 -10.97
CA GLY A 77 3.21 7.94 -11.77
C GLY A 77 2.17 9.07 -11.60
N TRP A 78 2.45 10.09 -10.79
CA TRP A 78 1.59 11.28 -10.61
C TRP A 78 2.27 12.55 -11.12
N ARG A 79 1.50 13.44 -11.75
CA ARG A 79 2.01 14.76 -12.14
C ARG A 79 1.87 15.74 -10.97
N LEU A 80 2.96 15.95 -10.24
CA LEU A 80 2.99 16.64 -8.94
C LEU A 80 2.48 18.09 -9.01
N SER A 81 2.62 18.76 -10.15
CA SER A 81 2.14 20.13 -10.34
C SER A 81 0.61 20.27 -10.48
N THR A 82 -0.08 19.20 -10.85
CA THR A 82 -1.54 19.21 -11.12
C THR A 82 -2.33 18.26 -10.23
N THR A 83 -1.64 17.37 -9.52
CA THR A 83 -2.26 16.39 -8.63
C THR A 83 -2.69 17.06 -7.33
N LYS A 84 -3.94 16.84 -6.95
CA LYS A 84 -4.48 17.21 -5.63
C LYS A 84 -4.34 16.01 -4.70
N PHE A 85 -3.80 16.24 -3.51
CA PHE A 85 -3.61 15.21 -2.51
C PHE A 85 -4.52 15.44 -1.31
N PHE A 86 -5.05 14.36 -0.75
CA PHE A 86 -5.99 14.40 0.38
C PHE A 86 -5.54 13.41 1.45
N PRO A 87 -5.43 13.82 2.73
CA PRO A 87 -5.11 12.90 3.81
C PRO A 87 -6.30 11.95 4.03
N VAL A 88 -6.03 10.65 3.95
CA VAL A 88 -7.04 9.61 4.15
C VAL A 88 -6.95 9.04 5.55
N GLY A 89 -5.72 8.82 6.04
CA GLY A 89 -5.50 8.33 7.39
C GLY A 89 -4.05 7.99 7.66
N ARG A 90 -3.75 7.64 8.91
CA ARG A 90 -2.44 7.14 9.31
C ARG A 90 -2.56 5.91 10.21
N ILE A 91 -1.59 5.01 10.11
CA ILE A 91 -1.44 3.84 10.98
C ILE A 91 -0.09 3.95 11.66
N GLU A 92 -0.10 4.01 12.98
CA GLU A 92 1.10 4.06 13.80
C GLU A 92 1.51 2.65 14.24
N LYS A 93 2.79 2.35 14.08
CA LYS A 93 3.47 1.16 14.60
C LYS A 93 4.64 1.59 15.45
N GLU A 94 5.21 0.64 16.18
CA GLU A 94 6.34 0.90 17.08
C GLU A 94 7.48 1.63 16.36
N LYS A 95 7.84 1.20 15.14
CA LYS A 95 9.02 1.71 14.41
C LYS A 95 8.69 2.55 13.19
N GLU A 96 7.42 2.59 12.79
CA GLU A 96 7.02 3.12 11.49
C GLU A 96 5.61 3.70 11.54
N THR A 97 5.35 4.66 10.66
CA THR A 97 4.04 5.27 10.46
C THR A 97 3.69 5.19 8.98
N TYR A 98 2.50 4.68 8.69
CA TYR A 98 1.96 4.57 7.34
C TYR A 98 0.95 5.68 7.12
N PHE A 99 1.18 6.52 6.11
CA PHE A 99 0.29 7.59 5.70
C PHE A 99 -0.47 7.17 4.45
N LEU A 100 -1.80 7.15 4.54
CA LEU A 100 -2.71 6.92 3.44
C LEU A 100 -3.06 8.26 2.79
N LEU A 101 -2.82 8.35 1.49
CA LEU A 101 -2.96 9.58 0.72
C LEU A 101 -3.75 9.31 -0.55
N ALA A 102 -4.91 9.94 -0.70
CA ALA A 102 -5.64 9.92 -1.96
C ALA A 102 -5.05 10.98 -2.89
N ALA A 103 -4.89 10.62 -4.16
CA ALA A 103 -4.36 11.49 -5.20
C ALA A 103 -5.39 11.63 -6.33
N LYS A 104 -5.58 12.85 -6.83
CA LYS A 104 -6.50 13.18 -7.93
C LYS A 104 -5.82 14.05 -8.98
N GLU A 105 -5.76 13.55 -10.22
CA GLU A 105 -5.22 14.24 -11.39
C GLU A 105 -6.26 14.19 -12.53
N GLY A 106 -7.06 15.24 -12.68
CA GLY A 106 -8.17 15.24 -13.64
C GLY A 106 -9.19 14.13 -13.32
N LYS A 107 -9.31 13.14 -14.21
CA LYS A 107 -10.14 11.93 -14.00
C LYS A 107 -9.40 10.80 -13.28
N LYS A 108 -8.07 10.86 -13.22
CA LYS A 108 -7.24 9.88 -12.52
C LYS A 108 -7.36 10.07 -11.02
N GLN A 109 -7.64 8.97 -10.32
CA GLN A 109 -7.76 8.91 -8.88
C GLN A 109 -7.04 7.66 -8.39
N GLY A 110 -6.47 7.71 -7.20
CA GLY A 110 -5.80 6.57 -6.62
C GLY A 110 -5.46 6.75 -5.16
N LEU A 111 -5.11 5.65 -4.51
CA LEU A 111 -4.66 5.62 -3.12
C LEU A 111 -3.19 5.22 -3.07
N LEU A 112 -2.42 6.02 -2.33
CA LEU A 112 -1.02 5.77 -2.03
C LEU A 112 -0.87 5.43 -0.55
N VAL A 113 0.12 4.59 -0.23
CA VAL A 113 0.68 4.49 1.11
C VAL A 113 2.12 4.97 1.10
N LEU A 114 2.46 5.83 2.06
CA LEU A 114 3.79 6.36 2.31
C LEU A 114 4.24 5.92 3.70
N VAL A 115 5.45 5.39 3.82
CA VAL A 115 5.98 4.85 5.08
C VAL A 115 7.11 5.75 5.56
N CYS A 116 7.05 6.15 6.83
CA CYS A 116 8.13 6.82 7.53
C CYS A 116 8.54 6.07 8.78
N ASN A 117 9.76 6.29 9.27
CA ASN A 117 10.15 5.89 10.62
C ASN A 117 9.60 6.87 11.67
N GLU A 118 9.86 6.56 12.96
CA GLU A 118 9.50 7.41 14.10
C GLU A 118 9.99 8.87 14.01
N LYS A 119 11.07 9.13 13.24
CA LYS A 119 11.65 10.45 13.03
C LYS A 119 11.09 11.17 11.79
N MET A 120 9.99 10.67 11.21
CA MET A 120 9.40 11.18 9.97
C MET A 120 10.34 11.10 8.75
N GLN A 121 11.30 10.17 8.75
CA GLN A 121 12.16 9.92 7.60
C GLN A 121 11.50 8.89 6.69
N PHE A 122 11.40 9.21 5.40
CA PHE A 122 10.81 8.33 4.38
C PHE A 122 11.54 6.99 4.26
N LEU A 123 10.76 5.90 4.23
CA LEU A 123 11.24 4.53 4.09
C LEU A 123 10.78 3.88 2.78
N GLY A 124 9.57 4.19 2.31
CA GLY A 124 9.03 3.60 1.09
C GLY A 124 7.63 4.07 0.76
N ALA A 125 7.20 3.79 -0.48
CA ALA A 125 5.87 4.14 -0.96
C ALA A 125 5.32 3.03 -1.86
N LYS A 126 3.99 2.95 -1.93
CA LYS A 126 3.30 2.07 -2.88
C LYS A 126 1.97 2.68 -3.33
N SER A 127 1.71 2.62 -4.64
CA SER A 127 0.36 2.79 -5.17
C SER A 127 -0.46 1.55 -4.83
N LEU A 128 -1.49 1.72 -4.00
CA LEU A 128 -2.40 0.66 -3.60
C LEU A 128 -3.49 0.46 -4.63
N MET A 129 -3.93 1.53 -5.30
CA MET A 129 -4.96 1.43 -6.32
C MET A 129 -5.04 2.69 -7.18
N ASP A 130 -5.55 2.55 -8.39
CA ASP A 130 -6.01 3.65 -9.22
C ASP A 130 -7.26 3.29 -10.04
N ASN A 131 -7.91 4.31 -10.60
CA ASN A 131 -9.14 4.17 -11.40
C ASN A 131 -8.90 4.22 -12.92
N GLN A 132 -7.66 4.04 -13.39
CA GLN A 132 -7.32 4.13 -14.83
C GLN A 132 -7.57 2.84 -15.60
N HIS A 133 -7.95 1.77 -14.89
CA HIS A 133 -8.27 0.49 -15.49
C HIS A 133 -9.60 0.55 -16.25
N LYS A 134 -9.58 0.21 -17.54
CA LYS A 134 -10.76 0.07 -18.40
C LYS A 134 -11.17 -1.39 -18.51
N ASP A 135 -11.49 -2.00 -17.38
CA ASP A 135 -11.94 -3.39 -17.31
C ASP A 135 -13.17 -3.54 -16.41
N GLU A 136 -13.71 -4.74 -16.36
CA GLU A 136 -14.96 -5.07 -15.65
C GLU A 136 -14.75 -5.30 -14.15
N TYR A 137 -13.52 -5.16 -13.64
CA TYR A 137 -13.21 -5.45 -12.25
C TYR A 137 -13.63 -4.31 -11.34
N ARG A 138 -14.40 -4.64 -10.31
CA ARG A 138 -14.57 -3.81 -9.12
C ARG A 138 -13.36 -4.01 -8.23
N ARG A 139 -12.84 -2.91 -7.68
CA ARG A 139 -11.62 -2.96 -6.86
C ARG A 139 -11.84 -2.40 -5.47
N MET A 140 -11.17 -3.02 -4.51
CA MET A 140 -11.25 -2.65 -3.10
C MET A 140 -9.89 -2.82 -2.44
N VAL A 141 -9.57 -1.94 -1.50
CA VAL A 141 -8.42 -2.10 -0.59
C VAL A 141 -8.97 -2.29 0.81
N SER A 142 -8.49 -3.33 1.47
CA SER A 142 -8.70 -3.54 2.90
C SER A 142 -7.36 -3.46 3.62
N ILE A 143 -7.34 -2.79 4.76
CA ILE A 143 -6.14 -2.56 5.57
C ILE A 143 -6.46 -3.06 6.98
N ASN A 144 -5.67 -4.01 7.47
CA ASN A 144 -5.80 -4.53 8.83
C ASN A 144 -4.87 -3.77 9.80
N LYS A 145 -4.96 -4.11 11.10
CA LYS A 145 -4.09 -3.51 12.12
C LYS A 145 -2.60 -3.80 11.89
N GLU A 146 -2.21 -4.95 11.37
CA GLU A 146 -0.81 -5.34 11.08
C GLU A 146 -0.54 -5.16 9.59
N PRO A 147 -0.20 -3.93 9.16
CA PRO A 147 -0.66 -3.34 7.90
C PRO A 147 -0.33 -4.23 6.71
N THR A 148 -1.34 -5.03 6.39
CA THR A 148 -1.45 -5.82 5.19
C THR A 148 -2.46 -5.09 4.32
N PHE A 149 -1.97 -4.55 3.22
CA PHE A 149 -2.79 -3.89 2.23
C PHE A 149 -3.33 -4.96 1.28
N LEU A 150 -4.55 -5.40 1.52
CA LEU A 150 -5.24 -6.42 0.74
C LEU A 150 -5.99 -5.75 -0.41
N LEU A 151 -5.47 -5.90 -1.62
CA LEU A 151 -6.10 -5.43 -2.86
C LEU A 151 -6.99 -6.55 -3.38
N SER A 152 -8.31 -6.35 -3.37
CA SER A 152 -9.29 -7.25 -3.98
C SER A 152 -9.73 -6.69 -5.34
N GLN A 153 -9.78 -7.56 -6.34
CA GLN A 153 -10.35 -7.28 -7.65
C GLN A 153 -11.38 -8.36 -7.93
N GLU A 154 -12.61 -7.98 -8.27
CA GLU A 154 -13.72 -8.91 -8.45
C GLU A 154 -14.54 -8.54 -9.69
N LYS A 155 -14.93 -9.54 -10.49
CA LYS A 155 -15.82 -9.39 -11.65
C LYS A 155 -16.80 -10.56 -11.74
N LYS A 156 -17.80 -10.44 -12.60
CA LYS A 156 -18.66 -11.57 -12.97
C LYS A 156 -17.98 -12.44 -14.03
N GLY A 157 -17.97 -13.74 -13.81
CA GLY A 157 -17.51 -14.74 -14.77
C GLY A 157 -18.59 -15.13 -15.79
N PRO A 158 -18.23 -15.93 -16.81
CA PRO A 158 -19.15 -16.35 -17.87
C PRO A 158 -20.35 -17.19 -17.40
N ARG A 159 -20.27 -17.82 -16.22
CA ARG A 159 -21.33 -18.64 -15.61
C ARG A 159 -21.98 -17.93 -14.42
N GLU A 160 -21.92 -16.60 -14.40
CA GLU A 160 -22.40 -15.75 -13.30
C GLU A 160 -21.69 -15.96 -11.95
N GLU A 161 -20.59 -16.70 -11.93
CA GLU A 161 -19.72 -16.84 -10.76
C GLU A 161 -18.97 -15.54 -10.46
N THR A 162 -18.61 -15.31 -9.19
CA THR A 162 -17.69 -14.21 -8.86
C THR A 162 -16.26 -14.67 -9.04
N LEU A 163 -15.58 -14.07 -10.01
CA LEU A 163 -14.16 -14.21 -10.24
C LEU A 163 -13.43 -13.15 -9.42
N PHE A 164 -12.42 -13.56 -8.66
CA PHE A 164 -11.66 -12.68 -7.77
C PHE A 164 -10.16 -12.94 -7.82
N THR A 165 -9.41 -11.87 -7.57
CA THR A 165 -7.99 -11.89 -7.26
C THR A 165 -7.72 -10.98 -6.07
N ARG A 166 -7.10 -11.52 -5.02
CA ARG A 166 -6.74 -10.85 -3.78
C ARG A 166 -5.24 -10.90 -3.59
N THR A 167 -4.61 -9.74 -3.51
CA THR A 167 -3.16 -9.62 -3.28
C THR A 167 -2.89 -8.84 -2.01
N GLY A 168 -2.30 -9.50 -1.01
CA GLY A 168 -1.88 -8.91 0.25
C GLY A 168 -0.44 -8.43 0.18
N TRP A 169 -0.24 -7.14 0.41
CA TRP A 169 1.07 -6.50 0.45
C TRP A 169 1.43 -6.08 1.87
N VAL A 170 2.70 -6.27 2.24
CA VAL A 170 3.27 -5.74 3.50
C VAL A 170 4.53 -4.97 3.19
N PHE A 171 4.86 -3.99 4.03
CA PHE A 171 6.17 -3.36 4.04
C PHE A 171 7.11 -4.20 4.90
N ASN A 172 8.26 -4.59 4.36
CA ASN A 172 9.20 -5.46 5.07
C ASN A 172 10.34 -4.70 5.73
N ASN A 173 11.09 -5.39 6.59
CA ASN A 173 12.24 -4.82 7.30
C ASN A 173 13.40 -4.40 6.38
N ALA A 174 13.41 -4.85 5.11
CA ALA A 174 14.39 -4.46 4.11
C ALA A 174 14.02 -3.16 3.38
N GLY A 175 12.91 -2.51 3.76
CA GLY A 175 12.52 -1.20 3.23
C GLY A 175 11.73 -1.26 1.92
N PHE A 176 11.11 -2.40 1.58
CA PHE A 176 10.29 -2.51 0.38
C PHE A 176 8.99 -3.27 0.60
N PHE A 177 8.02 -3.03 -0.29
CA PHE A 177 6.75 -3.75 -0.27
C PHE A 177 6.88 -5.12 -0.95
N MET A 178 6.39 -6.17 -0.30
CA MET A 178 6.35 -7.53 -0.84
C MET A 178 4.96 -8.14 -0.76
N VAL A 179 4.67 -9.07 -1.68
CA VAL A 179 3.44 -9.87 -1.65
C VAL A 179 3.62 -10.98 -0.64
N VAL A 180 2.68 -11.10 0.30
CA VAL A 180 2.63 -12.20 1.29
C VAL A 180 1.47 -13.15 1.04
N ILE A 181 0.42 -12.67 0.37
CA ILE A 181 -0.74 -13.47 0.01
C ILE A 181 -1.13 -13.13 -1.42
N LYS A 182 -1.34 -14.17 -2.23
CA LYS A 182 -2.00 -14.05 -3.53
C LYS A 182 -3.00 -15.18 -3.65
N ASP A 183 -4.28 -14.83 -3.56
CA ASP A 183 -5.39 -15.76 -3.65
C ASP A 183 -6.25 -15.39 -4.86
N SER A 184 -6.61 -16.35 -5.68
CA SER A 184 -7.39 -16.12 -6.89
C SER A 184 -8.12 -17.38 -7.29
N ASN A 185 -9.37 -17.24 -7.71
CA ASN A 185 -10.13 -18.30 -8.37
C ASN A 185 -10.24 -18.08 -9.89
N GLU A 186 -9.48 -17.10 -10.41
CA GLU A 186 -9.36 -16.88 -11.84
C GLU A 186 -8.35 -17.85 -12.42
N ASP A 187 -8.63 -18.37 -13.61
CA ASP A 187 -7.65 -19.14 -14.35
C ASP A 187 -6.41 -18.26 -14.54
N PRO A 188 -5.22 -18.66 -14.03
CA PRO A 188 -4.01 -17.90 -14.27
C PRO A 188 -3.84 -17.83 -15.79
N THR A 189 -3.93 -16.63 -16.36
CA THR A 189 -3.78 -16.37 -17.79
C THR A 189 -2.52 -17.06 -18.28
N LYS A 190 -2.65 -18.27 -18.86
CA LYS A 190 -1.60 -19.27 -19.15
C LYS A 190 -0.19 -18.70 -19.03
N THR A 191 0.25 -18.46 -17.80
CA THR A 191 1.51 -17.77 -17.58
C THR A 191 2.50 -18.90 -17.62
N LYS A 192 3.31 -18.93 -18.68
CA LYS A 192 4.31 -19.98 -18.87
C LYS A 192 5.07 -20.11 -17.55
N VAL A 193 4.95 -21.25 -16.88
CA VAL A 193 5.74 -21.51 -15.68
C VAL A 193 7.21 -21.48 -16.12
N ILE A 194 7.98 -20.56 -15.54
CA ILE A 194 9.42 -20.45 -15.76
C ILE A 194 10.09 -21.12 -14.56
N ASN A 195 10.89 -22.15 -14.81
CA ASN A 195 11.68 -22.79 -13.77
C ASN A 195 12.89 -21.89 -13.43
N PRO A 196 12.98 -21.33 -12.22
CA PRO A 196 14.09 -20.45 -11.84
C PRO A 196 15.43 -21.18 -11.76
N LEU A 197 15.40 -22.52 -11.71
CA LEU A 197 16.57 -23.37 -11.61
C LEU A 197 17.08 -23.88 -12.97
N ASP A 198 16.48 -23.47 -14.09
CA ASP A 198 16.83 -23.98 -15.43
C ASP A 198 18.29 -23.75 -15.82
N THR A 199 18.88 -22.64 -15.38
CA THR A 199 20.26 -22.27 -15.68
C THR A 199 21.29 -22.88 -14.74
N LEU A 200 20.85 -23.54 -13.66
CA LEU A 200 21.75 -24.09 -12.66
C LEU A 200 22.33 -25.46 -13.05
N PRO A 201 23.50 -25.84 -12.51
CA PRO A 201 24.15 -27.12 -12.81
C PRO A 201 23.33 -28.35 -12.41
N ARG A 202 23.54 -29.43 -13.18
CA ARG A 202 22.91 -30.75 -13.01
C ARG A 202 23.96 -31.86 -12.98
N LYS A 203 24.95 -31.76 -12.08
CA LYS A 203 26.09 -32.69 -12.02
C LYS A 203 25.86 -33.83 -11.04
N GLN A 204 25.01 -33.65 -10.04
CA GLN A 204 24.74 -34.66 -9.01
C GLN A 204 23.67 -35.68 -9.44
N LYS A 205 23.69 -36.86 -8.80
CA LYS A 205 22.86 -38.01 -9.19
C LYS A 205 21.36 -37.73 -9.24
N LEU A 206 20.85 -36.90 -8.32
CA LEU A 206 19.42 -36.60 -8.23
C LEU A 206 19.03 -35.31 -8.95
N SER A 207 19.99 -34.61 -9.57
CA SER A 207 19.73 -33.36 -10.28
C SER A 207 19.07 -33.63 -11.63
N GLY A 208 17.88 -33.07 -11.83
CA GLY A 208 17.06 -33.36 -12.99
C GLY A 208 15.72 -32.65 -12.97
N ASP A 209 14.97 -32.81 -14.05
CA ASP A 209 13.61 -32.31 -14.20
C ASP A 209 12.65 -33.51 -14.23
N PHE A 210 11.74 -33.57 -13.25
CA PHE A 210 10.83 -34.66 -13.01
C PHE A 210 9.40 -34.17 -13.21
N GLY A 211 8.83 -34.44 -14.38
CA GLY A 211 7.51 -33.95 -14.76
C GLY A 211 7.34 -33.95 -16.27
N LYS A 212 6.11 -34.08 -16.76
CA LYS A 212 5.82 -34.11 -18.21
C LYS A 212 5.50 -32.73 -18.77
N LYS A 213 5.12 -31.77 -17.93
CA LYS A 213 4.69 -30.44 -18.35
C LYS A 213 5.28 -29.37 -17.41
N PRO A 214 5.54 -28.14 -17.89
CA PRO A 214 6.08 -27.06 -17.05
C PRO A 214 5.21 -26.70 -15.83
N ASP A 215 3.92 -26.95 -15.91
CA ASP A 215 2.92 -26.73 -14.86
C ASP A 215 2.76 -27.93 -13.91
N GLN A 216 3.48 -29.02 -14.15
CA GLN A 216 3.54 -30.23 -13.31
C GLN A 216 4.99 -30.74 -13.31
N LEU A 217 5.87 -29.98 -12.67
CA LEU A 217 7.32 -30.14 -12.75
C LEU A 217 7.96 -30.02 -11.37
N LEU A 218 8.75 -31.03 -11.00
CA LEU A 218 9.74 -30.97 -9.94
C LEU A 218 11.12 -30.85 -10.56
N SER A 219 11.78 -29.71 -10.39
CA SER A 219 13.17 -29.52 -10.83
C SER A 219 14.09 -29.58 -9.63
N ILE A 220 15.09 -30.46 -9.68
CA ILE A 220 16.14 -30.61 -8.67
C ILE A 220 17.47 -30.18 -9.29
N ARG A 221 18.25 -29.38 -8.57
CA ARG A 221 19.59 -28.92 -8.96
C ARG A 221 20.59 -29.08 -7.85
N ASP A 222 21.86 -29.02 -8.24
CA ASP A 222 23.00 -29.08 -7.33
C ASP A 222 22.91 -27.94 -6.30
N GLY A 223 23.06 -28.27 -5.02
CA GLY A 223 23.23 -27.31 -3.94
C GLY A 223 24.71 -27.02 -3.68
N LYS A 224 24.99 -26.55 -2.46
CA LYS A 224 26.36 -26.18 -2.03
C LYS A 224 27.36 -27.35 -2.04
N ASP A 225 26.88 -28.58 -1.87
CA ASP A 225 27.69 -29.80 -1.80
C ASP A 225 26.87 -31.03 -2.27
N PRO A 226 27.48 -32.22 -2.43
CA PRO A 226 26.81 -33.44 -2.93
C PRO A 226 25.62 -33.97 -2.10
N GLN A 227 25.40 -33.46 -0.89
CA GLN A 227 24.31 -33.87 0.00
C GLN A 227 23.16 -32.85 0.02
N HIS A 228 23.35 -31.67 -0.57
CA HIS A 228 22.35 -30.62 -0.59
C HIS A 228 21.84 -30.37 -2.01
N TYR A 229 20.52 -30.28 -2.13
CA TYR A 229 19.84 -30.02 -3.39
C TYR A 229 18.94 -28.79 -3.27
N GLN A 230 18.83 -28.07 -4.37
CA GLN A 230 17.82 -27.01 -4.54
C GLN A 230 16.67 -27.60 -5.35
N PHE A 231 15.43 -27.29 -4.98
CA PHE A 231 14.29 -27.77 -5.74
C PHE A 231 13.30 -26.65 -6.05
N PHE A 232 12.65 -26.78 -7.20
CA PHE A 232 11.51 -25.98 -7.63
C PHE A 232 10.36 -26.94 -7.93
N LEU A 233 9.20 -26.66 -7.36
CA LEU A 233 8.00 -27.47 -7.53
C LEU A 233 6.89 -26.61 -8.11
N SER A 234 6.40 -27.02 -9.28
CA SER A 234 5.25 -26.46 -9.96
C SER A 234 4.16 -27.52 -10.02
N ILE A 235 3.03 -27.25 -9.35
CA ILE A 235 1.85 -28.11 -9.39
C ILE A 235 0.65 -27.24 -9.78
N ASN A 236 0.13 -27.47 -10.98
CA ASN A 236 -1.14 -26.95 -11.43
C ASN A 236 -2.12 -28.11 -11.62
N LYS A 237 -3.23 -28.06 -10.88
CA LYS A 237 -4.31 -29.05 -10.95
C LYS A 237 -5.32 -28.57 -11.98
N ALA A 238 -5.05 -28.84 -13.26
CA ALA A 238 -6.06 -28.69 -14.30
C ALA A 238 -7.06 -29.85 -14.22
N GLY A 239 -8.24 -29.58 -13.68
CA GLY A 239 -9.37 -30.51 -13.67
C GLY A 239 -9.74 -31.02 -12.28
N SER A 240 -11.03 -30.86 -11.95
CA SER A 240 -11.69 -31.43 -10.78
C SER A 240 -11.65 -32.97 -10.84
N SER A 241 -10.65 -33.57 -10.21
CA SER A 241 -10.80 -34.89 -9.59
C SER A 241 -9.95 -34.90 -8.33
N CYS A 242 -10.64 -34.89 -7.20
CA CYS A 242 -10.10 -35.44 -5.96
C CYS A 242 -10.32 -36.95 -6.02
#